data_AF-A0A2V8LI26-F1
#
_entry.id   AF-A0A2V8LI26-F1
#
_cell.length_a   1.000
_cell.length_b   1.000
_cell.length_c   1.000
_cell.angle_alpha   90.00
_cell.angle_beta   90.00
_cell.angle_gamma   90.00
#
_symmetry.space_group_name_H-M   'P 1'
#
loop_
_entity.id
_entity.type
_entity.pdbx_description
1 polymer ?
#
loop_
_entity_poly.entity_id
_entity_poly.type
_entity_poly.pdbx_seq_one_letter_code
_entity_poly.pdbx_strand_id
1 'polypeptide(L)'
;MTYNDKPEPERGYKPFGPKDRLLLILACTLLLVVIILLFWCLRRDRSTRGSGGQPSPTPMKAGLNPAELPLAHVRRSINGSAFQLVRFQVVEGNEDGAKNYYRQTVSPQIGFLTPDTILGSSIKDLLEYFGYPGVTPKDLHRLSSDEIMKLSPPGDILATRFFAPKITAVATEPTLIPASGFGWRKLVRLKAKAGSLAAKNGMDLLLFLQNIFEKTVAGNPFDIDRNVSRFNQVIVTRKEGEFSPAKRAAYFFAYSELIKIDKNTGQPIKDANGNFADDGKISFSLQATFDGRDPETNLAPKDYFVPDSCLQCHGADKSRGKANYLDTDHWIDRVTPDYGLSDPKFKEEDFTALASAPYDVIFDGARDPGKFQKAFDVIRLLNEDIRDQNQRISDPDNFQLNAVNKWLNLHSPGNSGTAHVPPYQRGFGNQLWEPGDQSHRKILYYLNRYCYRCHSSVVYNVFDREAVSGYRGQIPGRVVNISQSEKWMPQDRIFPGLEIDQTHGTGVPTGNLKEFLDLLAQLQP
;
A
#
# COMPACT_ATOMS: atom_id res chain seq x y z
N MET A 1 26.95 28.63 93.14
CA MET A 1 26.39 27.39 93.70
C MET A 1 26.64 26.29 92.70
N THR A 2 27.32 25.24 93.15
CA THR A 2 27.92 24.13 92.39
C THR A 2 26.92 23.32 91.59
N TYR A 3 27.21 23.05 90.31
CA TYR A 3 26.69 21.87 89.62
C TYR A 3 27.82 21.20 88.82
N ASN A 4 27.99 19.91 89.12
CA ASN A 4 29.00 18.99 88.60
C ASN A 4 28.76 18.68 87.12
N ASP A 5 29.80 18.81 86.29
CA ASP A 5 29.90 18.13 85.01
C ASP A 5 30.35 16.67 85.22
N LYS A 6 29.50 15.72 84.81
CA LYS A 6 29.91 14.36 84.44
C LYS A 6 29.46 14.11 83.01
N PRO A 7 30.33 13.62 82.10
CA PRO A 7 29.92 13.28 80.75
C PRO A 7 29.21 11.92 80.70
N GLU A 8 28.12 11.85 79.95
CA GLU A 8 27.43 10.60 79.59
C GLU A 8 28.27 9.75 78.61
N PRO A 9 28.17 8.41 78.65
CA PRO A 9 28.95 7.52 77.81
C PRO A 9 28.40 7.41 76.38
N GLU A 10 29.29 7.52 75.39
CA GLU A 10 29.03 7.23 73.97
C GLU A 10 28.47 5.81 73.79
N ARG A 11 27.27 5.69 73.20
CA ARG A 11 26.74 4.40 72.71
C ARG A 11 27.48 4.00 71.44
N GLY A 12 28.57 3.28 71.60
CA GLY A 12 29.29 2.65 70.49
C GLY A 12 28.39 1.71 69.69
N TYR A 13 28.23 1.99 68.40
CA TYR A 13 27.60 1.10 67.43
C TYR A 13 28.46 -0.17 67.30
N LYS A 14 27.97 -1.31 67.80
CA LYS A 14 28.64 -2.60 67.58
C LYS A 14 28.36 -3.07 66.14
N PRO A 15 29.39 -3.34 65.32
CA PRO A 15 29.18 -3.90 63.99
C PRO A 15 28.61 -5.33 64.10
N PHE A 16 27.67 -5.66 63.21
CA PHE A 16 27.04 -6.97 63.11
C PHE A 16 28.07 -8.10 63.09
N GLY A 17 27.94 -9.03 64.03
CA GLY A 17 28.80 -10.18 64.15
C GLY A 17 28.57 -11.18 63.01
N PRO A 18 29.46 -12.18 62.85
CA PRO A 18 29.34 -13.19 61.78
C PRO A 18 27.99 -13.94 61.80
N LYS A 19 27.42 -14.15 63.00
CA LYS A 19 26.10 -14.77 63.17
C LYS A 19 24.96 -13.86 62.71
N ASP A 20 25.06 -12.56 62.97
CA ASP A 20 24.04 -11.59 62.56
C ASP A 20 24.06 -11.38 61.04
N ARG A 21 25.25 -11.44 60.42
CA ARG A 21 25.40 -11.42 58.97
C ARG A 21 24.79 -12.66 58.31
N LEU A 22 24.97 -13.84 58.91
CA LEU A 22 24.34 -15.07 58.42
C LEU A 22 22.81 -15.01 58.53
N LEU A 23 22.29 -14.49 59.64
CA LEU A 23 20.87 -14.25 59.84
C LEU A 23 20.29 -13.24 58.84
N LEU A 24 21.03 -12.18 58.54
CA LEU A 24 20.64 -11.19 57.53
C LEU A 24 20.64 -11.78 56.11
N ILE A 25 21.66 -12.58 55.77
CA ILE A 25 21.72 -13.28 54.48
C ILE A 25 20.55 -14.27 54.35
N LEU A 26 20.26 -15.03 55.40
CA LEU A 26 19.13 -15.96 55.42
C LEU A 26 17.79 -15.21 55.30
N ALA A 27 17.61 -14.10 55.99
CA ALA A 27 16.41 -13.26 55.89
C ALA A 27 16.23 -12.67 54.49
N CYS A 28 17.30 -12.15 53.88
CA CYS A 28 17.28 -11.65 52.50
C CYS A 28 17.00 -12.76 51.48
N THR A 29 17.56 -13.95 51.68
CA THR A 29 17.35 -15.10 50.79
C THR A 29 15.90 -15.59 50.89
N LEU A 30 15.34 -15.67 52.11
CA LEU A 30 13.92 -15.99 52.31
C LEU A 30 13.00 -14.96 51.68
N LEU A 31 13.33 -13.67 51.82
CA LEU A 31 12.58 -12.59 51.17
C LEU A 31 12.61 -12.71 49.64
N LEU A 32 13.77 -13.04 49.06
CA LEU A 32 13.92 -13.25 47.63
C LEU A 32 13.09 -14.45 47.14
N VAL A 33 13.08 -15.56 47.89
CA VAL A 33 12.25 -16.73 47.61
C VAL A 33 10.76 -16.38 47.67
N VAL A 34 10.34 -15.60 48.68
CA VAL A 34 8.95 -15.11 48.79
C VAL A 34 8.59 -14.20 47.60
N ILE A 35 9.49 -13.32 47.16
CA ILE A 35 9.27 -12.47 45.97
C ILE A 35 9.15 -13.32 44.70
N ILE A 36 10.02 -14.32 44.51
CA ILE A 36 9.96 -15.22 43.35
C ILE A 36 8.67 -16.04 43.37
N LEU A 37 8.26 -16.55 44.54
CA LEU A 37 7.00 -17.26 44.71
C LEU A 37 5.79 -16.35 44.49
N LEU A 38 5.83 -15.08 44.92
CA LEU A 38 4.80 -14.09 44.62
C LEU A 38 4.73 -13.79 43.12
N PHE A 39 5.86 -13.65 42.43
CA PHE A 39 5.88 -13.49 40.97
C PHE A 39 5.36 -14.75 40.26
N TRP A 40 5.68 -15.95 40.76
CA TRP A 40 5.17 -17.20 40.21
C TRP A 40 3.67 -17.36 40.46
N CYS A 41 3.17 -17.02 41.65
CA CYS A 41 1.74 -17.00 41.97
C CYS A 41 1.00 -15.94 41.13
N LEU A 42 1.55 -14.73 40.96
CA LEU A 42 0.96 -13.68 40.10
C LEU A 42 0.96 -14.09 38.62
N ARG A 43 1.97 -14.84 38.17
CA ARG A 43 2.05 -15.37 36.80
C ARG A 43 1.08 -16.55 36.60
N ARG A 44 0.84 -17.36 37.65
CA ARG A 44 -0.09 -18.47 37.66
C ARG A 44 -1.55 -18.01 37.78
N ASP A 45 -1.84 -17.00 38.59
CA ASP A 45 -3.19 -16.42 38.70
C ASP A 45 -3.63 -15.69 37.40
N ARG A 46 -2.67 -15.18 36.62
CA ARG A 46 -2.94 -14.71 35.25
C ARG A 46 -3.29 -15.83 34.26
N SER A 47 -3.01 -17.09 34.58
CA SER A 47 -3.28 -18.24 33.70
C SER A 47 -4.59 -18.98 34.01
N THR A 48 -5.24 -18.75 35.16
CA THR A 48 -6.33 -19.64 35.62
C THR A 48 -7.59 -18.99 36.23
N ARG A 49 -7.81 -17.67 36.16
CA ARG A 49 -9.11 -17.08 36.52
C ARG A 49 -9.60 -16.03 35.51
N GLY A 50 -10.50 -16.46 34.63
CA GLY A 50 -11.42 -15.58 33.92
C GLY A 50 -12.65 -15.25 34.77
N SER A 51 -13.10 -13.99 34.71
CA SER A 51 -14.49 -13.59 34.38
C SER A 51 -14.68 -12.10 34.66
N GLY A 52 -15.13 -11.36 33.65
CA GLY A 52 -15.55 -9.95 33.80
C GLY A 52 -15.43 -9.09 32.54
N GLY A 53 -14.66 -9.50 31.54
CA GLY A 53 -14.70 -8.90 30.21
C GLY A 53 -15.70 -9.64 29.34
N GLN A 54 -16.49 -8.92 28.52
CA GLN A 54 -17.18 -9.52 27.38
C GLN A 54 -16.26 -10.51 26.68
N PRO A 55 -16.77 -11.63 26.15
CA PRO A 55 -15.93 -12.53 25.38
C PRO A 55 -15.28 -11.69 24.28
N SER A 56 -13.96 -11.45 24.39
CA SER A 56 -13.17 -11.21 23.19
C SER A 56 -13.55 -12.36 22.28
N PRO A 57 -14.05 -12.11 21.07
CA PRO A 57 -14.32 -13.20 20.17
C PRO A 57 -12.99 -13.94 20.07
N THR A 58 -12.95 -15.18 20.56
CA THR A 58 -12.15 -16.21 19.91
C THR A 58 -12.33 -15.91 18.43
N PRO A 59 -11.26 -15.70 17.63
CA PRO A 59 -11.48 -15.54 16.20
C PRO A 59 -12.29 -16.77 15.83
N MET A 60 -13.58 -16.56 15.52
CA MET A 60 -14.37 -17.60 14.91
C MET A 60 -13.50 -17.96 13.73
N LYS A 61 -13.14 -19.24 13.63
CA LYS A 61 -12.89 -19.79 12.31
C LYS A 61 -14.19 -19.51 11.55
N ALA A 62 -14.27 -18.36 10.89
CA ALA A 62 -15.34 -18.02 9.98
C ALA A 62 -14.88 -18.40 8.56
N GLY A 63 -14.08 -19.46 8.46
CA GLY A 63 -14.22 -20.36 7.33
C GLY A 63 -15.63 -20.93 7.38
N LEU A 64 -16.47 -20.54 6.42
CA LEU A 64 -17.73 -21.22 6.13
C LEU A 64 -17.44 -22.72 6.07
N ASN A 65 -17.98 -23.48 7.03
CA ASN A 65 -17.90 -24.93 6.98
C ASN A 65 -18.73 -25.40 5.76
N PRO A 66 -18.14 -26.06 4.76
CA PRO A 66 -18.90 -26.50 3.58
C PRO A 66 -20.07 -27.42 3.95
N ALA A 67 -19.99 -28.11 5.09
CA ALA A 67 -21.07 -28.94 5.62
C ALA A 67 -22.29 -28.16 6.13
N GLU A 68 -22.18 -26.83 6.32
CA GLU A 68 -23.28 -25.94 6.73
C GLU A 68 -24.04 -25.33 5.53
N LEU A 69 -23.50 -25.45 4.32
CA LEU A 69 -24.16 -25.04 3.06
C LEU A 69 -25.21 -26.11 2.64
N PRO A 70 -26.22 -25.87 1.80
CA PRO A 70 -27.14 -26.92 1.34
C PRO A 70 -26.49 -28.04 0.48
N LEU A 71 -27.06 -29.25 0.43
CA LEU A 71 -26.50 -30.41 -0.32
C LEU A 71 -26.29 -30.15 -1.82
N ALA A 72 -27.14 -29.31 -2.45
CA ALA A 72 -27.05 -28.93 -3.86
C ALA A 72 -26.14 -27.71 -4.11
N HIS A 73 -25.51 -27.17 -3.07
CA HIS A 73 -24.68 -25.97 -3.15
C HIS A 73 -23.40 -26.24 -3.96
N VAL A 74 -23.12 -25.45 -5.00
CA VAL A 74 -21.92 -25.62 -5.85
C VAL A 74 -20.61 -25.56 -5.05
N ARG A 75 -20.56 -24.81 -3.94
CA ARG A 75 -19.38 -24.82 -3.03
C ARG A 75 -19.23 -26.08 -2.16
N ARG A 76 -20.22 -26.99 -2.10
CA ARG A 76 -20.02 -28.32 -1.47
C ARG A 76 -19.22 -29.27 -2.35
N SER A 77 -19.35 -29.14 -3.66
CA SER A 77 -18.72 -30.03 -4.64
C SER A 77 -17.53 -29.40 -5.36
N ILE A 78 -17.32 -28.08 -5.22
CA ILE A 78 -16.28 -27.34 -5.92
C ILE A 78 -15.62 -26.31 -5.01
N ASN A 79 -14.75 -26.77 -4.09
CA ASN A 79 -13.86 -25.87 -3.35
C ASN A 79 -12.93 -25.16 -4.35
N GLY A 80 -12.89 -23.82 -4.30
CA GLY A 80 -11.91 -23.03 -5.03
C GLY A 80 -12.09 -22.85 -6.54
N SER A 81 -13.29 -23.05 -7.07
CA SER A 81 -13.61 -22.70 -8.47
C SER A 81 -14.65 -21.60 -8.63
N ALA A 82 -15.18 -21.07 -7.53
CA ALA A 82 -16.02 -19.89 -7.61
C ALA A 82 -15.10 -18.69 -7.85
N PHE A 83 -15.32 -18.01 -8.97
CA PHE A 83 -14.68 -16.75 -9.33
C PHE A 83 -13.40 -16.77 -10.19
N GLN A 84 -13.43 -17.40 -11.37
CA GLN A 84 -12.47 -17.05 -12.43
C GLN A 84 -12.91 -15.74 -13.12
N LEU A 85 -12.38 -14.60 -12.65
CA LEU A 85 -12.88 -13.26 -13.00
C LEU A 85 -12.33 -12.65 -14.33
N VAL A 86 -12.60 -13.21 -15.50
CA VAL A 86 -11.96 -12.80 -16.77
C VAL A 86 -12.10 -11.30 -17.23
N ARG A 87 -13.10 -10.50 -16.84
CA ARG A 87 -13.43 -9.24 -17.55
C ARG A 87 -13.12 -7.93 -16.83
N PHE A 88 -12.65 -7.98 -15.60
CA PHE A 88 -11.91 -6.87 -14.99
C PHE A 88 -10.64 -7.32 -14.25
N GLN A 89 -10.28 -8.61 -14.33
CA GLN A 89 -8.92 -9.02 -14.04
C GLN A 89 -7.99 -8.28 -15.00
N VAL A 90 -6.94 -7.72 -14.44
CA VAL A 90 -5.79 -7.27 -15.19
C VAL A 90 -5.30 -8.50 -15.95
N VAL A 91 -5.39 -8.47 -17.29
CA VAL A 91 -4.83 -9.53 -18.13
C VAL A 91 -3.36 -9.70 -17.73
N GLU A 92 -3.04 -10.87 -17.20
CA GLU A 92 -1.73 -11.18 -16.60
C GLU A 92 -0.63 -11.07 -17.66
N GLY A 93 -0.93 -11.40 -18.92
CA GLY A 93 0.07 -11.53 -19.97
C GLY A 93 0.84 -12.84 -19.82
N ASN A 94 2.03 -12.92 -20.41
CA ASN A 94 2.93 -14.06 -20.25
C ASN A 94 4.40 -13.64 -20.45
N GLU A 95 5.31 -14.51 -20.04
CA GLU A 95 6.75 -14.24 -20.05
C GLU A 95 7.30 -14.00 -21.46
N ASP A 96 6.86 -14.77 -22.46
CA ASP A 96 7.31 -14.59 -23.84
C ASP A 96 6.85 -13.25 -24.43
N GLY A 97 5.62 -12.83 -24.09
CA GLY A 97 5.10 -11.50 -24.40
C GLY A 97 5.97 -10.40 -23.82
N ALA A 98 6.39 -10.53 -22.56
CA ALA A 98 7.27 -9.57 -21.89
C ALA A 98 8.67 -9.53 -22.54
N LYS A 99 9.27 -10.69 -22.81
CA LYS A 99 10.56 -10.78 -23.51
C LYS A 99 10.50 -10.14 -24.90
N ASN A 100 9.46 -10.45 -25.66
CA ASN A 100 9.24 -9.87 -26.98
C ASN A 100 9.04 -8.36 -26.90
N TYR A 101 8.26 -7.87 -25.93
CA TYR A 101 8.11 -6.45 -25.71
C TYR A 101 9.45 -5.75 -25.42
N TYR A 102 10.30 -6.29 -24.55
CA TYR A 102 11.60 -5.69 -24.30
C TYR A 102 12.48 -5.67 -25.56
N ARG A 103 12.59 -6.79 -26.28
CA ARG A 103 13.44 -6.91 -27.47
C ARG A 103 12.95 -6.11 -28.66
N GLN A 104 11.66 -6.15 -28.94
CA GLN A 104 11.07 -5.66 -30.19
C GLN A 104 10.40 -4.29 -30.04
N THR A 105 10.09 -3.87 -28.80
CA THR A 105 9.54 -2.53 -28.54
C THR A 105 10.52 -1.67 -27.79
N VAL A 106 10.89 -2.04 -26.56
CA VAL A 106 11.67 -1.15 -25.68
C VAL A 106 13.03 -0.83 -26.28
N SER A 107 13.86 -1.86 -26.51
CA SER A 107 15.22 -1.68 -27.03
C SER A 107 15.27 -0.80 -28.29
N PRO A 108 14.51 -1.07 -29.38
CA PRO A 108 14.58 -0.26 -30.59
C PRO A 108 13.91 1.11 -30.46
N GLN A 109 12.84 1.26 -29.67
CA GLN A 109 12.10 2.54 -29.62
C GLN A 109 12.74 3.57 -28.69
N ILE A 110 13.35 3.13 -27.59
CA ILE A 110 14.02 4.05 -26.67
C ILE A 110 15.54 4.00 -26.78
N GLY A 111 16.14 3.10 -27.58
CA GLY A 111 17.60 2.99 -27.68
C GLY A 111 18.28 2.61 -26.36
N PHE A 112 17.58 1.87 -25.49
CA PHE A 112 18.11 1.30 -24.26
C PHE A 112 18.57 -0.13 -24.53
N LEU A 113 19.90 -0.31 -24.58
CA LEU A 113 20.55 -1.58 -24.93
C LEU A 113 20.07 -2.15 -26.28
N THR A 114 20.67 -3.26 -26.72
CA THR A 114 20.28 -3.94 -27.96
C THR A 114 19.25 -5.05 -27.68
N PRO A 115 18.51 -5.52 -28.69
CA PRO A 115 17.58 -6.65 -28.50
C PRO A 115 18.25 -7.91 -27.94
N ASP A 116 19.53 -8.11 -28.24
CA ASP A 116 20.30 -9.26 -27.76
C ASP A 116 20.75 -9.12 -26.30
N THR A 117 20.91 -7.89 -25.80
CA THR A 117 21.49 -7.61 -24.48
C THR A 117 20.46 -7.15 -23.45
N ILE A 118 19.29 -6.63 -23.86
CA ILE A 118 18.30 -6.04 -22.94
C ILE A 118 17.77 -7.01 -21.88
N LEU A 119 17.65 -8.30 -22.19
CA LEU A 119 17.19 -9.29 -21.21
C LEU A 119 18.23 -9.61 -20.12
N GLY A 120 19.49 -9.22 -20.32
CA GLY A 120 20.54 -9.32 -19.30
C GLY A 120 20.72 -8.04 -18.47
N SER A 121 19.89 -7.02 -18.74
CA SER A 121 20.02 -5.71 -18.12
C SER A 121 19.72 -5.71 -16.63
N SER A 122 20.15 -4.63 -15.98
CA SER A 122 19.94 -4.32 -14.59
C SER A 122 19.43 -2.89 -14.44
N ILE A 123 18.90 -2.55 -13.26
CA ILE A 123 18.50 -1.19 -12.95
C ILE A 123 19.69 -0.23 -13.02
N LYS A 124 20.92 -0.70 -12.76
CA LYS A 124 22.14 0.08 -12.94
C LYS A 124 22.31 0.56 -14.39
N ASP A 125 22.10 -0.31 -15.36
CA ASP A 125 22.21 0.05 -16.79
C ASP A 125 21.18 1.14 -17.15
N LEU A 126 19.97 1.06 -16.59
CA LEU A 126 18.92 2.05 -16.82
C LEU A 126 19.23 3.39 -16.11
N LEU A 127 19.82 3.36 -14.92
CA LEU A 127 20.29 4.57 -14.22
C LEU A 127 21.42 5.26 -15.00
N GLU A 128 22.38 4.50 -15.51
CA GLU A 128 23.46 5.00 -16.38
C GLU A 128 22.90 5.61 -17.67
N TYR A 129 21.93 4.94 -18.30
CA TYR A 129 21.23 5.43 -19.48
C TYR A 129 20.56 6.80 -19.25
N PHE A 130 20.02 7.04 -18.05
CA PHE A 130 19.45 8.33 -17.62
C PHE A 130 20.48 9.38 -17.16
N GLY A 131 21.77 9.02 -17.06
CA GLY A 131 22.85 9.92 -16.64
C GLY A 131 23.17 9.90 -15.14
N TYR A 132 22.86 8.80 -14.44
CA TYR A 132 23.12 8.62 -13.01
C TYR A 132 24.09 7.47 -12.70
N PRO A 133 25.32 7.46 -13.25
CA PRO A 133 26.27 6.37 -13.03
C PRO A 133 26.73 6.22 -11.56
N GLY A 134 26.56 7.27 -10.75
CA GLY A 134 26.88 7.25 -9.31
C GLY A 134 25.75 6.74 -8.42
N VAL A 135 24.56 6.47 -8.95
CA VAL A 135 23.44 5.90 -8.19
C VAL A 135 23.43 4.39 -8.43
N THR A 136 23.48 3.60 -7.36
CA THR A 136 23.55 2.13 -7.46
C THR A 136 22.27 1.46 -6.98
N PRO A 137 22.02 0.18 -7.34
CA PRO A 137 20.89 -0.59 -6.82
C PRO A 137 20.81 -0.60 -5.28
N LYS A 138 21.94 -0.79 -4.59
CA LYS A 138 21.99 -0.74 -3.12
C LYS A 138 21.70 0.65 -2.55
N ASP A 139 21.98 1.73 -3.28
CA ASP A 139 21.61 3.09 -2.84
C ASP A 139 20.09 3.27 -2.90
N LEU A 140 19.45 2.76 -3.96
CA LEU A 140 17.99 2.74 -4.08
C LEU A 140 17.33 1.95 -2.93
N HIS A 141 17.96 0.85 -2.48
CA HIS A 141 17.53 0.05 -1.33
C HIS A 141 17.77 0.76 0.01
N ARG A 142 19.01 1.19 0.28
CA ARG A 142 19.45 1.54 1.64
C ARG A 142 19.23 2.99 2.03
N LEU A 143 19.28 3.92 1.08
CA LEU A 143 19.24 5.35 1.41
C LEU A 143 17.81 5.79 1.72
N SER A 144 17.66 6.69 2.69
CA SER A 144 16.41 7.43 2.86
C SER A 144 16.11 8.31 1.65
N SER A 145 14.87 8.82 1.56
CA SER A 145 14.47 9.75 0.50
C SER A 145 15.35 10.99 0.47
N ASP A 146 15.65 11.59 1.62
CA ASP A 146 16.50 12.78 1.72
C ASP A 146 17.95 12.52 1.28
N GLU A 147 18.50 11.34 1.59
CA GLU A 147 19.87 10.99 1.23
C GLU A 147 20.00 10.72 -0.27
N ILE A 148 19.04 10.00 -0.87
CA ILE A 148 19.12 9.71 -2.31
C ILE A 148 18.89 10.97 -3.17
N MET A 149 18.03 11.89 -2.72
CA MET A 149 17.84 13.18 -3.41
C MET A 149 19.11 14.05 -3.41
N LYS A 150 20.03 13.86 -2.45
CA LYS A 150 21.32 14.58 -2.38
C LYS A 150 22.40 14.04 -3.32
N LEU A 151 22.17 12.90 -3.99
CA LEU A 151 23.14 12.32 -4.93
C LEU A 151 23.20 13.05 -6.29
N SER A 152 22.33 14.03 -6.52
CA SER A 152 22.28 14.86 -7.73
C SER A 152 21.90 16.30 -7.35
N PRO A 153 22.05 17.29 -8.26
CA PRO A 153 21.50 18.62 -8.04
C PRO A 153 20.02 18.61 -7.63
N PRO A 154 19.57 19.57 -6.80
CA PRO A 154 18.19 19.65 -6.35
C PRO A 154 17.18 19.60 -7.51
N GLY A 155 16.17 18.76 -7.37
CA GLY A 155 15.10 18.61 -8.37
C GLY A 155 15.39 17.59 -9.46
N ASP A 156 16.62 17.09 -9.62
CA ASP A 156 16.93 15.99 -10.55
C ASP A 156 16.37 14.66 -10.08
N ILE A 157 16.53 14.37 -8.78
CA ILE A 157 15.99 13.20 -8.11
C ILE A 157 14.93 13.69 -7.12
N LEU A 158 13.74 13.09 -7.18
CA LEU A 158 12.74 13.18 -6.12
C LEU A 158 12.51 11.78 -5.56
N ALA A 159 12.35 11.67 -4.25
CA ALA A 159 12.06 10.40 -3.61
C ALA A 159 11.05 10.56 -2.47
N THR A 160 10.12 9.62 -2.36
CA THR A 160 9.14 9.60 -1.28
C THR A 160 8.80 8.17 -0.87
N ARG A 161 8.55 7.97 0.42
CA ARG A 161 8.16 6.71 1.06
C ARG A 161 6.77 6.85 1.67
N PHE A 162 5.87 5.93 1.34
CA PHE A 162 4.46 6.05 1.72
C PHE A 162 3.75 4.69 1.84
N PHE A 163 2.65 4.68 2.59
CA PHE A 163 1.74 3.54 2.69
C PHE A 163 0.98 3.35 1.38
N ALA A 164 0.90 2.12 0.90
CA ALA A 164 0.34 1.78 -0.40
C ALA A 164 -0.82 0.79 -0.27
N PRO A 165 -2.06 1.27 -0.01
CA PRO A 165 -3.21 0.38 0.19
C PRO A 165 -3.48 -0.52 -1.03
N LYS A 166 -3.14 -0.06 -2.25
CA LYS A 166 -3.35 -0.80 -3.51
C LYS A 166 -2.54 -2.10 -3.64
N ILE A 167 -1.49 -2.31 -2.86
CA ILE A 167 -0.70 -3.57 -2.88
C ILE A 167 -0.91 -4.43 -1.63
N THR A 168 -1.71 -3.94 -0.67
CA THR A 168 -2.03 -4.68 0.54
C THR A 168 -3.24 -5.58 0.29
N ALA A 169 -3.20 -6.81 0.80
CA ALA A 169 -4.35 -7.70 0.77
C ALA A 169 -5.41 -7.26 1.79
N VAL A 170 -6.69 -7.40 1.44
CA VAL A 170 -7.85 -6.85 2.17
C VAL A 170 -8.96 -7.88 2.39
N ALA A 171 -8.68 -9.15 2.16
CA ALA A 171 -9.62 -10.25 2.33
C ALA A 171 -9.96 -10.46 3.82
N THR A 172 -11.17 -10.96 4.09
CA THR A 172 -11.78 -11.10 5.44
C THR A 172 -11.18 -12.21 6.31
N GLU A 173 -10.49 -13.20 5.73
CA GLU A 173 -9.77 -14.26 6.47
C GLU A 173 -8.31 -14.38 5.97
N PRO A 174 -7.44 -13.39 6.21
CA PRO A 174 -6.02 -13.61 6.12
C PRO A 174 -5.65 -14.46 7.35
N THR A 175 -5.64 -15.80 7.20
CA THR A 175 -5.34 -16.73 8.30
C THR A 175 -3.98 -16.48 8.96
N LEU A 176 -3.14 -15.71 8.30
CA LEU A 176 -2.01 -14.95 8.84
C LEU A 176 -2.14 -13.56 8.19
N ILE A 177 -1.64 -12.48 8.83
CA ILE A 177 -1.13 -11.29 8.11
C ILE A 177 -0.67 -11.79 6.74
N PRO A 178 -1.11 -11.23 5.58
CA PRO A 178 -0.77 -11.82 4.29
C PRO A 178 0.71 -12.19 4.35
N ALA A 179 1.15 -13.33 3.83
CA ALA A 179 2.58 -13.69 3.96
C ALA A 179 3.52 -12.53 3.54
N SER A 180 2.98 -11.53 2.83
CA SER A 180 3.44 -10.18 2.48
C SER A 180 3.09 -8.96 3.39
N GLY A 181 2.36 -8.96 4.51
CA GLY A 181 2.21 -7.77 5.38
C GLY A 181 1.43 -6.56 4.81
N PHE A 182 1.55 -5.42 5.49
CA PHE A 182 1.12 -4.10 5.02
C PHE A 182 2.03 -3.62 3.90
N GLY A 183 1.44 -3.16 2.80
CA GLY A 183 2.13 -2.66 1.63
C GLY A 183 2.61 -1.22 1.78
N TRP A 184 3.88 -1.00 1.48
CA TRP A 184 4.55 0.29 1.47
C TRP A 184 5.29 0.47 0.15
N ARG A 185 5.51 1.71 -0.26
CA ARG A 185 6.25 2.02 -1.48
C ARG A 185 7.32 3.06 -1.22
N LYS A 186 8.45 2.91 -1.90
CA LYS A 186 9.40 4.00 -2.16
C LYS A 186 9.35 4.31 -3.64
N LEU A 187 8.94 5.53 -4.00
CA LEU A 187 9.01 6.04 -5.35
C LEU A 187 10.26 6.90 -5.48
N VAL A 188 11.07 6.65 -6.51
CA VAL A 188 12.19 7.50 -6.91
C VAL A 188 11.96 7.97 -8.34
N ARG A 189 11.82 9.28 -8.54
CA ARG A 189 11.76 9.91 -9.86
C ARG A 189 13.12 10.46 -10.22
N LEU A 190 13.61 10.13 -11.41
CA LEU A 190 14.81 10.71 -12.01
C LEU A 190 14.45 11.43 -13.31
N LYS A 191 14.98 12.64 -13.51
CA LYS A 191 14.90 13.36 -14.79
C LYS A 191 16.05 12.92 -15.70
N ALA A 192 15.82 12.72 -16.99
CA ALA A 192 16.91 12.45 -17.92
C ALA A 192 17.90 13.62 -17.92
N LYS A 193 19.17 13.37 -17.53
CA LYS A 193 20.16 14.45 -17.50
C LYS A 193 20.45 14.95 -18.91
N ALA A 194 20.72 16.25 -19.04
CA ALA A 194 21.20 16.83 -20.29
C ALA A 194 22.43 16.06 -20.79
N GLY A 195 22.43 15.67 -22.07
CA GLY A 195 23.51 14.89 -22.69
C GLY A 195 23.51 13.38 -22.42
N SER A 196 22.65 12.88 -21.51
CA SER A 196 22.44 11.43 -21.32
C SER A 196 21.87 10.76 -22.58
N LEU A 197 22.03 9.43 -22.69
CA LEU A 197 21.42 8.68 -23.78
C LEU A 197 19.89 8.77 -23.74
N ALA A 198 19.30 8.73 -22.54
CA ALA A 198 17.87 8.96 -22.33
C ALA A 198 17.39 10.27 -22.94
N ALA A 199 18.06 11.39 -22.63
CA ALA A 199 17.69 12.69 -23.17
C ALA A 199 17.85 12.75 -24.70
N LYS A 200 18.93 12.16 -25.25
CA LYS A 200 19.16 12.09 -26.71
C LYS A 200 18.08 11.29 -27.43
N ASN A 201 17.53 10.27 -26.79
CA ASN A 201 16.44 9.45 -27.31
C ASN A 201 15.04 10.01 -26.95
N GLY A 202 14.97 11.21 -26.36
CA GLY A 202 13.73 11.93 -26.08
C GLY A 202 12.97 11.46 -24.84
N MET A 203 13.61 10.74 -23.93
CA MET A 203 13.00 10.35 -22.65
C MET A 203 13.03 11.51 -21.66
N ASP A 204 12.04 11.58 -20.78
CA ASP A 204 11.86 12.64 -19.78
C ASP A 204 12.12 12.12 -18.37
N LEU A 205 11.25 11.24 -17.88
CA LEU A 205 11.26 10.78 -16.49
C LEU A 205 11.44 9.27 -16.43
N LEU A 206 12.19 8.83 -15.43
CA LEU A 206 12.17 7.46 -14.90
C LEU A 206 11.49 7.49 -13.54
N LEU A 207 10.36 6.79 -13.41
CA LEU A 207 9.64 6.59 -12.16
C LEU A 207 9.91 5.17 -11.68
N PHE A 208 10.69 5.03 -10.60
CA PHE A 208 11.08 3.74 -10.02
C PHE A 208 10.30 3.48 -8.74
N LEU A 209 9.37 2.53 -8.79
CA LEU A 209 8.47 2.19 -7.69
C LEU A 209 8.87 0.87 -7.04
N GLN A 210 9.36 0.98 -5.81
CA GLN A 210 9.71 -0.15 -4.96
C GLN A 210 8.49 -0.58 -4.15
N ASN A 211 8.14 -1.87 -4.17
CA ASN A 211 7.09 -2.41 -3.30
C ASN A 211 7.73 -3.12 -2.10
N ILE A 212 7.38 -2.68 -0.91
CA ILE A 212 7.97 -3.14 0.36
C ILE A 212 6.82 -3.52 1.30
N PHE A 213 7.09 -4.44 2.21
CA PHE A 213 6.07 -5.22 2.88
C PHE A 213 6.46 -5.42 4.34
N GLU A 214 5.64 -4.92 5.26
CA GLU A 214 5.89 -5.01 6.70
C GLU A 214 4.80 -5.82 7.38
N LYS A 215 5.19 -6.84 8.14
CA LYS A 215 4.23 -7.78 8.73
C LYS A 215 3.35 -7.14 9.80
N THR A 216 3.85 -6.15 10.53
CA THR A 216 3.15 -5.63 11.71
C THR A 216 2.93 -4.13 11.62
N VAL A 217 1.85 -3.62 12.21
CA VAL A 217 1.59 -2.17 12.28
C VAL A 217 2.69 -1.39 13.02
N ALA A 218 3.44 -2.06 13.91
CA ALA A 218 4.51 -1.45 14.70
C ALA A 218 5.89 -1.52 14.03
N GLY A 219 6.07 -2.41 13.05
CA GLY A 219 7.35 -2.63 12.39
C GLY A 219 7.76 -1.47 11.48
N ASN A 220 9.06 -1.30 11.26
CA ASN A 220 9.57 -0.31 10.32
C ASN A 220 9.58 -0.87 8.91
N PRO A 221 8.69 -0.42 8.00
CA PRO A 221 8.66 -0.91 6.63
C PRO A 221 9.96 -0.67 5.86
N PHE A 222 10.76 0.33 6.24
CA PHE A 222 12.02 0.63 5.58
C PHE A 222 13.24 0.27 6.43
N ASP A 223 13.12 -0.75 7.28
CA ASP A 223 14.28 -1.40 7.90
C ASP A 223 15.08 -2.15 6.83
N ILE A 224 16.20 -1.56 6.42
CA ILE A 224 17.05 -2.02 5.31
C ILE A 224 17.66 -3.40 5.52
N ASP A 225 17.69 -3.89 6.77
CA ASP A 225 18.25 -5.18 7.13
C ASP A 225 17.21 -6.29 7.16
N ARG A 226 15.92 -5.94 7.12
CA ARG A 226 14.80 -6.88 7.21
C ARG A 226 13.90 -6.87 5.98
N ASN A 227 13.58 -5.66 5.52
CA ASN A 227 12.57 -5.43 4.50
C ASN A 227 13.26 -5.01 3.20
N VAL A 228 13.25 -5.92 2.23
CA VAL A 228 13.80 -5.70 0.90
C VAL A 228 12.66 -5.48 -0.08
N SER A 229 12.81 -4.48 -0.96
CA SER A 229 11.85 -4.23 -2.02
C SER A 229 11.70 -5.47 -2.90
N ARG A 230 10.47 -5.89 -3.13
CA ARG A 230 10.11 -6.97 -4.04
C ARG A 230 9.36 -6.39 -5.22
N PHE A 231 9.47 -7.01 -6.39
CA PHE A 231 8.65 -6.68 -7.58
C PHE A 231 8.69 -5.18 -7.93
N ASN A 232 9.87 -4.69 -8.33
CA ASN A 232 10.07 -3.28 -8.59
C ASN A 232 9.51 -2.89 -9.97
N GLN A 233 8.60 -1.92 -10.00
CA GLN A 233 7.99 -1.43 -11.24
C GLN A 233 8.70 -0.15 -11.69
N VAL A 234 8.96 -0.02 -12.99
CA VAL A 234 9.54 1.19 -13.58
C VAL A 234 8.67 1.69 -14.71
N ILE A 235 8.45 3.00 -14.74
CA ILE A 235 7.80 3.69 -15.85
C ILE A 235 8.79 4.72 -16.40
N VAL A 236 9.18 4.54 -17.66
CA VAL A 236 9.95 5.53 -18.41
C VAL A 236 8.98 6.30 -19.29
N THR A 237 9.00 7.63 -19.20
CA THR A 237 8.10 8.50 -19.95
C THR A 237 8.87 9.29 -21.01
N ARG A 238 8.19 9.60 -22.12
CA ARG A 238 8.75 10.36 -23.23
C ARG A 238 8.41 11.85 -23.09
N LYS A 239 9.37 12.72 -23.43
CA LYS A 239 9.25 14.17 -23.26
C LYS A 239 8.39 14.83 -24.33
N GLU A 240 8.67 14.51 -25.60
CA GLU A 240 8.19 15.29 -26.75
C GLU A 240 7.91 14.40 -27.98
N GLY A 241 7.10 14.92 -28.89
CA GLY A 241 6.77 14.34 -30.19
C GLY A 241 5.44 13.58 -30.21
N GLU A 242 4.95 13.33 -31.41
CA GLU A 242 3.70 12.57 -31.62
C GLU A 242 3.80 11.17 -30.99
N PHE A 243 2.78 10.80 -30.24
CA PHE A 243 2.68 9.48 -29.62
C PHE A 243 1.98 8.51 -30.55
N SER A 244 2.59 7.36 -30.76
CA SER A 244 2.05 6.29 -31.59
C SER A 244 2.45 4.93 -31.01
N PRO A 245 1.88 3.81 -31.50
CA PRO A 245 2.35 2.48 -31.09
C PRO A 245 3.85 2.24 -31.33
N ALA A 246 4.45 2.95 -32.30
CA ALA A 246 5.88 2.91 -32.62
C ALA A 246 6.73 3.92 -31.83
N LYS A 247 6.11 4.92 -31.19
CA LYS A 247 6.73 5.92 -30.32
C LYS A 247 5.84 6.15 -29.11
N ARG A 248 5.85 5.20 -28.19
CA ARG A 248 4.93 5.20 -27.05
C ARG A 248 5.21 6.36 -26.09
N ALA A 249 4.15 6.80 -25.42
CA ALA A 249 4.24 7.82 -24.38
C ALA A 249 4.95 7.33 -23.12
N ALA A 250 4.81 6.05 -22.80
CA ALA A 250 5.43 5.41 -21.65
C ALA A 250 5.87 3.97 -21.97
N TYR A 251 6.92 3.55 -21.27
CA TYR A 251 7.51 2.21 -21.34
C TYR A 251 7.61 1.64 -19.93
N PHE A 252 7.16 0.41 -19.77
CA PHE A 252 7.12 -0.28 -18.48
C PHE A 252 8.28 -1.26 -18.36
N PHE A 253 8.87 -1.37 -17.17
CA PHE A 253 9.84 -2.40 -16.82
C PHE A 253 9.49 -2.99 -15.47
N ALA A 254 9.95 -4.22 -15.25
CA ALA A 254 10.02 -4.84 -13.94
C ALA A 254 11.47 -5.20 -13.64
N TYR A 255 11.88 -5.05 -12.38
CA TYR A 255 13.18 -5.48 -11.88
C TYR A 255 13.01 -6.30 -10.60
N SER A 256 13.91 -7.27 -10.40
CA SER A 256 14.01 -8.08 -9.18
C SER A 256 14.51 -7.22 -8.00
N GLU A 257 14.75 -7.88 -6.87
CA GLU A 257 15.37 -7.29 -5.68
C GLU A 257 16.64 -6.51 -6.04
N LEU A 258 16.81 -5.34 -5.42
CA LEU A 258 17.92 -4.42 -5.70
C LEU A 258 19.26 -4.88 -5.14
N ILE A 259 19.22 -5.80 -4.19
CA ILE A 259 20.37 -6.35 -3.49
C ILE A 259 20.25 -7.87 -3.45
N LYS A 260 21.38 -8.55 -3.29
CA LYS A 260 21.39 -10.01 -3.18
C LYS A 260 20.75 -10.48 -1.87
N ILE A 261 19.97 -11.54 -1.98
CA ILE A 261 19.30 -12.21 -0.87
C ILE A 261 19.83 -13.64 -0.77
N ASP A 262 20.13 -14.09 0.44
CA ASP A 262 20.41 -15.49 0.71
C ASP A 262 19.11 -16.28 0.59
N LYS A 263 19.05 -17.19 -0.39
CA LYS A 263 17.86 -17.98 -0.70
C LYS A 263 17.42 -18.91 0.44
N ASN A 264 18.33 -19.27 1.35
CA ASN A 264 18.02 -20.17 2.46
C ASN A 264 17.40 -19.42 3.64
N THR A 265 17.86 -18.20 3.90
CA THR A 265 17.46 -17.41 5.08
C THR A 265 16.47 -16.29 4.73
N GLY A 266 16.37 -15.92 3.46
CA GLY A 266 15.61 -14.78 2.99
C GLY A 266 16.18 -13.42 3.42
N GLN A 267 17.42 -13.39 3.92
CA GLN A 267 18.06 -12.18 4.46
C GLN A 267 18.98 -11.50 3.43
N PRO A 268 19.15 -10.17 3.53
CA PRO A 268 20.18 -9.44 2.77
C PRO A 268 21.59 -10.00 2.95
N ILE A 269 22.31 -10.17 1.84
CA ILE A 269 23.73 -10.53 1.86
C ILE A 269 24.57 -9.25 2.01
N LYS A 270 25.41 -9.21 3.04
CA LYS A 270 26.39 -8.15 3.28
C LYS A 270 27.82 -8.67 3.18
N ASP A 271 28.73 -7.83 2.70
CA ASP A 271 30.17 -8.10 2.72
C ASP A 271 30.75 -7.96 4.15
N ALA A 272 32.04 -8.25 4.30
CA ALA A 272 32.74 -8.14 5.59
C ALA A 272 32.77 -6.72 6.18
N ASN A 273 32.52 -5.69 5.35
CA ASN A 273 32.43 -4.30 5.74
C ASN A 273 30.98 -3.85 6.02
N GLY A 274 30.01 -4.78 5.96
CA GLY A 274 28.59 -4.51 6.18
C GLY A 274 27.88 -3.90 4.97
N ASN A 275 28.48 -3.85 3.78
CA ASN A 275 27.84 -3.32 2.59
C ASN A 275 26.98 -4.37 1.90
N PHE A 276 25.81 -3.99 1.40
CA PHE A 276 25.00 -4.84 0.55
C PHE A 276 25.68 -5.08 -0.81
N ALA A 277 25.52 -6.30 -1.32
CA ALA A 277 25.89 -6.62 -2.70
C ALA A 277 24.76 -6.22 -3.66
N ASP A 278 25.08 -5.45 -4.69
CA ASP A 278 24.14 -5.02 -5.74
C ASP A 278 23.53 -6.22 -6.49
N ASP A 279 22.27 -6.07 -6.87
CA ASP A 279 21.55 -6.93 -7.81
C ASP A 279 20.67 -6.09 -8.75
N GLY A 280 19.35 -6.30 -8.79
CA GLY A 280 18.40 -5.52 -9.56
C GLY A 280 18.37 -5.88 -11.04
N LYS A 281 18.31 -7.18 -11.36
CA LYS A 281 18.18 -7.68 -12.73
C LYS A 281 16.77 -7.47 -13.28
N ILE A 282 16.68 -7.32 -14.60
CA ILE A 282 15.38 -7.21 -15.27
C ILE A 282 14.53 -8.45 -14.97
N SER A 283 13.26 -8.20 -14.67
CA SER A 283 12.21 -9.20 -14.49
C SER A 283 11.15 -9.02 -15.58
N PHE A 284 10.31 -10.04 -15.74
CA PHE A 284 9.24 -10.08 -16.74
C PHE A 284 7.87 -9.80 -16.14
N SER A 285 7.71 -10.03 -14.83
CA SER A 285 6.46 -9.87 -14.09
C SER A 285 6.63 -9.08 -12.80
N LEU A 286 5.51 -8.56 -12.32
CA LEU A 286 5.31 -8.10 -10.96
C LEU A 286 4.41 -9.12 -10.25
N GLN A 287 4.77 -9.53 -9.04
CA GLN A 287 3.81 -10.26 -8.20
C GLN A 287 2.94 -9.26 -7.45
N ALA A 288 1.63 -9.37 -7.65
CA ALA A 288 0.68 -8.49 -7.00
C ALA A 288 -0.61 -9.22 -6.64
N THR A 289 -1.48 -8.50 -5.93
CA THR A 289 -2.80 -8.97 -5.48
C THR A 289 -3.90 -8.00 -5.93
N PHE A 290 -3.70 -7.31 -7.06
CA PHE A 290 -4.62 -6.26 -7.54
C PHE A 290 -6.04 -6.78 -7.76
N ASP A 291 -6.16 -8.03 -8.22
CA ASP A 291 -7.41 -8.77 -8.45
C ASP A 291 -7.32 -10.24 -7.97
N GLY A 292 -6.33 -10.52 -7.12
CA GLY A 292 -6.04 -11.86 -6.61
C GLY A 292 -7.12 -12.30 -5.63
N ARG A 293 -8.27 -12.72 -6.16
CA ARG A 293 -9.43 -13.09 -5.35
C ARG A 293 -9.86 -14.51 -5.66
N ASP A 294 -9.72 -15.33 -4.63
CA ASP A 294 -10.87 -15.93 -3.99
C ASP A 294 -10.60 -15.99 -2.46
N PRO A 295 -11.46 -15.37 -1.61
CA PRO A 295 -11.28 -15.35 -0.15
C PRO A 295 -11.35 -16.75 0.49
N GLU A 296 -11.78 -17.77 -0.24
CA GLU A 296 -11.85 -19.16 0.22
C GLU A 296 -10.60 -19.99 -0.17
N THR A 297 -9.86 -19.57 -1.20
CA THR A 297 -8.68 -20.31 -1.70
C THR A 297 -7.35 -19.76 -1.24
N ASN A 298 -7.28 -18.51 -0.75
CA ASN A 298 -5.99 -17.87 -0.45
C ASN A 298 -4.99 -18.03 -1.60
N LEU A 299 -5.44 -17.81 -2.85
CA LEU A 299 -4.58 -17.98 -4.02
C LEU A 299 -3.30 -17.15 -3.85
N ALA A 300 -2.18 -17.78 -4.20
CA ALA A 300 -0.87 -17.14 -4.18
C ALA A 300 -0.88 -15.87 -5.05
N PRO A 301 -0.01 -14.87 -4.76
CA PRO A 301 0.21 -13.74 -5.65
C PRO A 301 0.40 -14.21 -7.09
N LYS A 302 -0.23 -13.50 -8.04
CA LYS A 302 -0.12 -13.81 -9.46
C LYS A 302 1.01 -13.04 -10.12
N ASP A 303 1.57 -13.59 -11.18
CA ASP A 303 2.54 -12.91 -12.03
C ASP A 303 1.82 -12.04 -13.06
N TYR A 304 2.00 -10.72 -12.94
CA TYR A 304 1.52 -9.73 -13.89
C TYR A 304 2.67 -9.29 -14.79
N PHE A 305 2.69 -9.81 -16.02
CA PHE A 305 3.74 -9.60 -17.00
C PHE A 305 3.64 -8.22 -17.65
N VAL A 306 4.79 -7.57 -17.82
CA VAL A 306 4.87 -6.30 -18.56
C VAL A 306 4.83 -6.55 -20.07
N PRO A 307 4.32 -5.62 -20.89
CA PRO A 307 3.67 -4.37 -20.50
C PRO A 307 2.17 -4.56 -20.24
N ASP A 308 1.58 -5.71 -20.63
CA ASP A 308 0.14 -5.87 -20.81
C ASP A 308 -0.63 -5.58 -19.52
N SER A 309 -0.18 -6.14 -18.40
CA SER A 309 -0.79 -5.91 -17.10
C SER A 309 -0.68 -4.45 -16.63
N CYS A 310 0.50 -3.85 -16.81
CA CYS A 310 0.76 -2.47 -16.41
C CYS A 310 -0.08 -1.49 -17.26
N LEU A 311 -0.13 -1.71 -18.57
CA LEU A 311 -0.79 -0.80 -19.51
C LEU A 311 -2.28 -0.65 -19.20
N GLN A 312 -2.96 -1.72 -18.78
CA GLN A 312 -4.39 -1.68 -18.42
C GLN A 312 -4.70 -0.67 -17.31
N CYS A 313 -3.81 -0.53 -16.32
CA CYS A 313 -3.95 0.45 -15.24
C CYS A 313 -3.36 1.83 -15.57
N HIS A 314 -2.60 1.93 -16.66
CA HIS A 314 -1.79 3.09 -17.01
C HIS A 314 -2.15 3.64 -18.39
N GLY A 315 -3.44 3.62 -18.75
CA GLY A 315 -3.96 4.27 -19.97
C GLY A 315 -4.67 3.35 -20.96
N ALA A 316 -4.57 2.02 -20.78
CA ALA A 316 -5.18 0.96 -21.59
C ALA A 316 -4.80 0.92 -23.09
N ASP A 317 -4.26 2.02 -23.62
CA ASP A 317 -3.76 2.18 -24.98
C ASP A 317 -2.25 2.44 -24.96
N LYS A 318 -1.53 1.74 -25.86
CA LYS A 318 -0.07 1.83 -26.03
C LYS A 318 0.42 3.24 -26.37
N SER A 319 -0.41 4.06 -27.02
CA SER A 319 -0.11 5.46 -27.33
C SER A 319 -0.40 6.42 -26.17
N ARG A 320 -1.25 6.00 -25.22
CA ARG A 320 -1.74 6.82 -24.09
C ARG A 320 -1.21 6.34 -22.73
N GLY A 321 -0.09 5.63 -22.75
CA GLY A 321 0.61 5.17 -21.55
C GLY A 321 0.92 6.33 -20.60
N LYS A 322 0.56 6.20 -19.33
CA LYS A 322 0.55 7.31 -18.36
C LYS A 322 0.99 6.96 -16.96
N ALA A 323 1.47 7.94 -16.21
CA ALA A 323 1.68 7.81 -14.78
C ALA A 323 0.40 8.19 -14.01
N ASN A 324 0.11 7.45 -12.94
CA ASN A 324 -0.99 7.78 -12.05
C ASN A 324 -0.48 8.68 -10.93
N TYR A 325 -1.23 9.72 -10.59
CA TYR A 325 -0.85 10.64 -9.51
C TYR A 325 -0.89 9.95 -8.14
N LEU A 326 -0.21 10.55 -7.19
CA LEU A 326 -0.16 10.12 -5.79
C LEU A 326 -1.30 10.82 -5.03
N ASP A 327 -2.38 10.07 -4.77
CA ASP A 327 -3.53 10.56 -3.99
C ASP A 327 -3.28 10.35 -2.49
N THR A 328 -2.68 11.35 -1.84
CA THR A 328 -2.39 11.29 -0.40
C THR A 328 -3.65 11.20 0.44
N ASP A 329 -4.73 11.84 0.02
CA ASP A 329 -5.96 11.85 0.78
C ASP A 329 -6.62 10.47 0.78
N HIS A 330 -6.56 9.75 -0.35
CA HIS A 330 -6.99 8.37 -0.40
C HIS A 330 -6.21 7.50 0.60
N TRP A 331 -4.89 7.71 0.76
CA TRP A 331 -4.10 6.95 1.74
C TRP A 331 -4.54 7.26 3.18
N ILE A 332 -4.86 8.52 3.46
CA ILE A 332 -5.36 8.97 4.77
C ILE A 332 -6.74 8.38 5.04
N ASP A 333 -7.67 8.41 4.07
CA ASP A 333 -9.02 7.82 4.23
C ASP A 333 -8.95 6.34 4.66
N ARG A 334 -7.96 5.61 4.15
CA ARG A 334 -7.77 4.19 4.44
C ARG A 334 -7.31 3.87 5.86
N VAL A 335 -6.78 4.87 6.56
CA VAL A 335 -6.22 4.72 7.90
C VAL A 335 -7.06 5.48 8.93
N THR A 336 -7.50 6.69 8.59
CA THR A 336 -8.33 7.55 9.44
C THR A 336 -9.51 8.09 8.63
N PRO A 337 -10.51 7.24 8.29
CA PRO A 337 -11.67 7.68 7.53
C PRO A 337 -12.46 8.76 8.28
N ASP A 338 -12.79 9.85 7.59
CA ASP A 338 -13.70 10.87 8.09
C ASP A 338 -14.74 11.25 7.02
N TYR A 339 -15.96 10.77 7.24
CA TYR A 339 -17.13 11.08 6.42
C TYR A 339 -18.15 11.94 7.17
N GLY A 340 -17.82 12.44 8.37
CA GLY A 340 -18.75 13.19 9.22
C GLY A 340 -20.01 12.42 9.65
N LEU A 341 -19.99 11.08 9.57
CA LEU A 341 -21.11 10.21 9.91
C LEU A 341 -20.96 9.71 11.36
N SER A 342 -22.07 9.70 12.10
CA SER A 342 -22.08 9.34 13.52
C SER A 342 -22.03 7.83 13.76
N ASP A 343 -22.57 7.03 12.84
CA ASP A 343 -22.58 5.57 12.95
C ASP A 343 -21.14 5.03 12.88
N PRO A 344 -20.70 4.24 13.89
CA PRO A 344 -19.33 3.72 13.98
C PRO A 344 -18.82 3.02 12.73
N LYS A 345 -19.70 2.35 11.96
CA LYS A 345 -19.27 1.60 10.77
C LYS A 345 -18.64 2.49 9.70
N PHE A 346 -18.96 3.79 9.68
CA PHE A 346 -18.37 4.77 8.76
C PHE A 346 -17.02 5.31 9.23
N LYS A 347 -16.55 4.86 10.39
CA LYS A 347 -15.19 5.09 10.91
C LYS A 347 -14.30 3.85 10.74
N GLU A 348 -14.83 2.80 10.13
CA GLU A 348 -14.10 1.58 9.85
C GLU A 348 -13.61 1.56 8.39
N GLU A 349 -12.34 1.25 8.22
CA GLU A 349 -11.68 1.03 6.93
C GLU A 349 -10.69 -0.13 7.07
N ASP A 350 -10.12 -0.54 5.95
CA ASP A 350 -9.35 -1.79 5.89
C ASP A 350 -8.03 -1.73 6.65
N PHE A 351 -7.53 -0.52 6.95
CA PHE A 351 -6.22 -0.31 7.53
C PHE A 351 -6.25 0.66 8.72
N THR A 352 -7.39 0.79 9.42
CA THR A 352 -7.51 1.65 10.61
C THR A 352 -6.53 1.28 11.73
N ALA A 353 -6.05 0.03 11.76
CA ALA A 353 -4.99 -0.40 12.66
C ALA A 353 -3.66 0.37 12.47
N LEU A 354 -3.41 0.95 11.29
CA LEU A 354 -2.24 1.79 11.05
C LEU A 354 -2.34 3.19 11.68
N ALA A 355 -3.52 3.63 12.13
CA ALA A 355 -3.67 4.95 12.76
C ALA A 355 -2.87 5.06 14.07
N SER A 356 -2.64 3.92 14.73
CA SER A 356 -1.81 3.81 15.93
C SER A 356 -0.34 3.44 15.64
N ALA A 357 0.04 3.27 14.37
CA ALA A 357 1.40 2.93 13.99
C ALA A 357 2.39 4.06 14.32
N PRO A 358 3.66 3.74 14.66
CA PRO A 358 4.69 4.76 14.92
C PRO A 358 5.04 5.58 13.66
N TYR A 359 4.69 5.09 12.47
CA TYR A 359 4.94 5.73 11.19
C TYR A 359 3.63 6.22 10.57
N ASP A 360 3.68 7.41 9.95
CA ASP A 360 2.53 8.00 9.26
C ASP A 360 2.40 7.43 7.83
N VAL A 361 1.25 7.66 7.18
CA VAL A 361 0.99 7.21 5.79
C VAL A 361 1.97 7.82 4.79
N ILE A 362 2.48 9.03 5.08
CA ILE A 362 3.67 9.59 4.42
C ILE A 362 4.86 9.34 5.35
N PHE A 363 5.56 8.23 5.14
CA PHE A 363 6.62 7.74 6.03
C PHE A 363 7.72 8.79 6.25
N ASP A 364 8.13 9.50 5.19
CA ASP A 364 9.15 10.55 5.27
C ASP A 364 8.73 11.76 6.09
N GLY A 365 7.42 12.02 6.17
CA GLY A 365 6.87 13.08 6.99
C GLY A 365 6.98 12.78 8.48
N ALA A 366 7.00 11.49 8.84
CA ALA A 366 6.77 11.04 10.21
C ALA A 366 5.54 11.74 10.83
N ARG A 367 5.46 11.80 12.15
CA ARG A 367 4.45 12.61 12.87
C ARG A 367 4.94 14.03 13.17
N ASP A 368 5.93 14.53 12.42
CA ASP A 368 6.55 15.84 12.63
C ASP A 368 6.03 16.83 11.57
N PRO A 369 5.37 17.94 11.94
CA PRO A 369 4.78 18.86 10.96
C PRO A 369 5.77 19.44 9.94
N GLY A 370 7.01 19.71 10.35
CA GLY A 370 8.04 20.28 9.47
C GLY A 370 8.56 19.28 8.44
N LYS A 371 8.77 18.02 8.85
CA LYS A 371 9.11 16.92 7.94
C LYS A 371 7.93 16.55 7.04
N PHE A 372 6.72 16.54 7.59
CA PHE A 372 5.50 16.28 6.83
C PHE A 372 5.33 17.27 5.69
N GLN A 373 5.49 18.57 5.94
CA GLN A 373 5.44 19.59 4.89
C GLN A 373 6.44 19.31 3.78
N LYS A 374 7.70 19.03 4.11
CA LYS A 374 8.75 18.73 3.12
C LYS A 374 8.44 17.48 2.30
N ALA A 375 8.01 16.39 2.95
CA ALA A 375 7.65 15.15 2.28
C ALA A 375 6.44 15.34 1.35
N PHE A 376 5.45 16.13 1.79
CA PHE A 376 4.28 16.49 0.99
C PHE A 376 4.67 17.37 -0.21
N ASP A 377 5.59 18.32 -0.04
CA ASP A 377 6.09 19.16 -1.14
C ASP A 377 6.77 18.32 -2.23
N VAL A 378 7.52 17.28 -1.85
CA VAL A 378 8.08 16.32 -2.81
C VAL A 378 6.97 15.60 -3.58
N ILE A 379 5.90 15.17 -2.90
CA ILE A 379 4.74 14.55 -3.56
C ILE A 379 4.05 15.55 -4.51
N ARG A 380 3.94 16.82 -4.14
CA ARG A 380 3.38 17.86 -5.02
C ARG A 380 4.19 18.00 -6.30
N LEU A 381 5.52 18.09 -6.20
CA LEU A 381 6.41 18.15 -7.36
C LEU A 381 6.32 16.88 -8.23
N LEU A 382 6.20 15.70 -7.62
CA LEU A 382 5.95 14.45 -8.35
C LEU A 382 4.62 14.50 -9.12
N ASN A 383 3.56 14.99 -8.48
CA ASN A 383 2.24 15.15 -9.11
C ASN A 383 2.23 16.23 -10.21
N GLU A 384 3.04 17.28 -10.10
CA GLU A 384 3.26 18.26 -11.18
C GLU A 384 3.92 17.61 -12.41
N ASP A 385 4.99 16.84 -12.21
CA ASP A 385 5.65 16.11 -13.32
C ASP A 385 4.67 15.08 -13.96
N ILE A 386 3.81 14.43 -13.16
CA ILE A 386 2.77 13.50 -13.65
C ILE A 386 1.66 14.24 -14.41
N ARG A 387 1.21 15.40 -13.91
CA ARG A 387 0.27 16.27 -14.63
C ARG A 387 0.83 16.65 -16.00
N ASP A 388 2.07 17.10 -16.04
CA ASP A 388 2.71 17.54 -17.29
C ASP A 388 2.82 16.38 -18.29
N GLN A 389 3.14 15.17 -17.80
CA GLN A 389 3.12 13.97 -18.64
C GLN A 389 1.71 13.65 -19.16
N ASN A 390 0.71 13.68 -18.29
CA ASN A 390 -0.68 13.41 -18.63
C ASN A 390 -1.23 14.45 -19.62
N GLN A 391 -0.88 15.72 -19.48
CA GLN A 391 -1.33 16.80 -20.36
C GLN A 391 -0.83 16.63 -21.79
N ARG A 392 0.36 16.05 -21.99
CA ARG A 392 0.92 15.82 -23.32
C ARG A 392 0.23 14.69 -24.10
N ILE A 393 -0.29 13.69 -23.40
CA ILE A 393 -0.78 12.42 -24.00
C ILE A 393 -2.31 12.34 -24.10
N SER A 394 -3.01 13.31 -23.52
CA SER A 394 -4.44 13.18 -23.23
C SER A 394 -5.28 14.16 -24.02
N ASP A 395 -6.48 13.72 -24.37
CA ASP A 395 -7.58 14.63 -24.67
C ASP A 395 -7.86 15.53 -23.45
N PRO A 396 -8.29 16.80 -23.64
CA PRO A 396 -8.61 17.72 -22.55
C PRO A 396 -9.57 17.15 -21.50
N ASP A 397 -10.46 16.22 -21.89
CA ASP A 397 -11.46 15.60 -21.01
C ASP A 397 -10.97 14.30 -20.32
N ASN A 398 -9.65 14.07 -20.23
CA ASN A 398 -9.13 12.89 -19.55
C ASN A 398 -9.28 12.99 -18.02
N PHE A 399 -10.09 12.08 -17.47
CA PHE A 399 -10.27 11.83 -16.05
C PHE A 399 -8.97 11.96 -15.20
N GLN A 400 -7.88 11.32 -15.59
CA GLN A 400 -6.64 11.31 -14.78
C GLN A 400 -5.90 12.66 -14.80
N LEU A 401 -5.97 13.40 -15.90
CA LEU A 401 -5.44 14.76 -15.97
C LEU A 401 -6.27 15.69 -15.06
N ASN A 402 -7.59 15.56 -15.11
CA ASN A 402 -8.49 16.35 -14.26
C ASN A 402 -8.33 16.00 -12.77
N ALA A 403 -8.10 14.72 -12.45
CA ALA A 403 -7.86 14.29 -11.07
C ALA A 403 -6.57 14.88 -10.49
N VAL A 404 -5.45 14.82 -11.23
CA VAL A 404 -4.20 15.42 -10.75
C VAL A 404 -4.28 16.95 -10.69
N ASN A 405 -4.95 17.60 -11.64
CA ASN A 405 -5.20 19.04 -11.60
C ASN A 405 -6.02 19.43 -10.36
N LYS A 406 -7.08 18.66 -10.05
CA LYS A 406 -7.92 18.88 -8.88
C LYS A 406 -7.11 18.70 -7.59
N TRP A 407 -6.33 17.64 -7.49
CA TRP A 407 -5.47 17.38 -6.33
C TRP A 407 -4.44 18.52 -6.13
N LEU A 408 -3.74 18.92 -7.19
CA LEU A 408 -2.76 20.03 -7.13
C LEU A 408 -3.41 21.36 -6.74
N ASN A 409 -4.62 21.63 -7.22
CA ASN A 409 -5.38 22.81 -6.84
C ASN A 409 -5.73 22.78 -5.34
N LEU A 410 -6.34 21.70 -4.87
CA LEU A 410 -6.73 21.51 -3.47
C LEU A 410 -5.55 21.67 -2.51
N HIS A 411 -4.39 21.13 -2.88
CA HIS A 411 -3.17 21.14 -2.06
C HIS A 411 -2.16 22.24 -2.44
N SER A 412 -2.63 23.29 -3.12
CA SER A 412 -1.82 24.49 -3.30
C SER A 412 -1.64 25.23 -1.97
N PRO A 413 -0.52 25.97 -1.77
CA PRO A 413 -0.29 26.71 -0.53
C PRO A 413 -1.40 27.70 -0.13
N GLY A 414 -2.20 28.19 -1.08
CA GLY A 414 -3.33 29.10 -0.84
C GLY A 414 -4.66 28.42 -0.53
N ASN A 415 -4.74 27.09 -0.62
CA ASN A 415 -5.93 26.29 -0.33
C ASN A 415 -5.69 25.45 0.93
N SER A 416 -5.77 24.12 0.84
CA SER A 416 -5.60 23.23 1.99
C SER A 416 -4.13 22.98 2.34
N GLY A 417 -3.19 23.35 1.46
CA GLY A 417 -1.76 23.09 1.65
C GLY A 417 -1.51 21.59 1.83
N THR A 418 -1.14 21.17 3.04
CA THR A 418 -0.85 19.78 3.40
C THR A 418 -1.97 19.10 4.18
N ALA A 419 -3.05 19.81 4.47
CA ALA A 419 -4.19 19.25 5.18
C ALA A 419 -4.92 18.21 4.32
N HIS A 420 -5.38 17.15 4.97
CA HIS A 420 -6.28 16.17 4.37
C HIS A 420 -7.55 16.84 3.84
N VAL A 421 -7.90 16.57 2.59
CA VAL A 421 -9.14 17.05 2.00
C VAL A 421 -10.17 15.93 2.01
N PRO A 422 -11.40 16.11 2.53
CA PRO A 422 -12.37 15.03 2.61
C PRO A 422 -12.93 14.63 1.23
N PRO A 423 -13.41 13.38 1.06
CA PRO A 423 -13.80 12.83 -0.24
C PRO A 423 -14.78 13.69 -1.07
N TYR A 424 -15.74 14.37 -0.42
CA TYR A 424 -16.77 15.14 -1.12
C TYR A 424 -16.22 16.38 -1.85
N GLN A 425 -15.02 16.88 -1.47
CA GLN A 425 -14.40 18.03 -2.11
C GLN A 425 -13.50 17.65 -3.30
N ARG A 426 -13.25 16.36 -3.52
CA ARG A 426 -12.26 15.86 -4.50
C ARG A 426 -12.85 15.63 -5.90
N GLY A 427 -14.16 15.80 -6.07
CA GLY A 427 -14.81 15.81 -7.38
C GLY A 427 -14.45 17.05 -8.19
N PHE A 428 -14.56 16.92 -9.51
CA PHE A 428 -14.29 17.99 -10.49
C PHE A 428 -15.30 18.04 -11.65
N GLY A 429 -16.38 17.25 -11.57
CA GLY A 429 -17.52 17.33 -12.50
C GLY A 429 -18.47 18.47 -12.14
N ASN A 430 -19.57 18.59 -12.88
CA ASN A 430 -20.54 19.67 -12.68
C ASN A 430 -21.48 19.40 -11.50
N GLN A 431 -21.66 18.12 -11.15
CA GLN A 431 -22.45 17.71 -9.99
C GLN A 431 -21.52 17.07 -8.95
N LEU A 432 -21.34 17.75 -7.83
CA LEU A 432 -20.53 17.26 -6.72
C LEU A 432 -21.40 16.58 -5.66
N TRP A 433 -20.74 15.86 -4.74
CA TRP A 433 -21.38 15.31 -3.56
C TRP A 433 -21.68 16.41 -2.55
N GLU A 434 -22.95 16.62 -2.23
CA GLU A 434 -23.36 17.59 -1.19
C GLU A 434 -22.89 17.18 0.21
N PRO A 435 -22.04 17.97 0.89
CA PRO A 435 -21.52 17.62 2.22
C PRO A 435 -22.58 17.64 3.32
N GLY A 436 -23.64 18.45 3.16
CA GLY A 436 -24.75 18.50 4.11
C GLY A 436 -25.66 17.28 4.04
N ASP A 437 -25.66 16.57 2.90
CA ASP A 437 -26.53 15.43 2.67
C ASP A 437 -25.91 14.15 3.26
N GLN A 438 -26.62 13.51 4.19
CA GLN A 438 -26.18 12.28 4.81
C GLN A 438 -26.14 11.10 3.80
N SER A 439 -27.09 11.03 2.88
CA SER A 439 -27.16 9.99 1.85
C SER A 439 -25.96 10.07 0.92
N HIS A 440 -25.55 11.28 0.53
CA HIS A 440 -24.34 11.51 -0.27
C HIS A 440 -23.07 11.07 0.46
N ARG A 441 -22.92 11.40 1.75
CA ARG A 441 -21.75 10.98 2.52
C ARG A 441 -21.67 9.46 2.69
N LYS A 442 -22.82 8.79 2.89
CA LYS A 442 -22.91 7.33 3.00
C LYS A 442 -22.53 6.61 1.71
N ILE A 443 -23.09 7.04 0.57
CA ILE A 443 -22.76 6.42 -0.72
C ILE A 443 -21.29 6.66 -1.07
N LEU A 444 -20.77 7.86 -0.78
CA LEU A 444 -19.37 8.18 -1.01
C LEU A 444 -18.42 7.32 -0.19
N TYR A 445 -18.78 6.99 1.06
CA TYR A 445 -18.06 6.00 1.85
C TYR A 445 -18.00 4.65 1.15
N TYR A 446 -19.13 4.10 0.69
CA TYR A 446 -19.14 2.80 0.01
C TYR A 446 -18.32 2.81 -1.29
N LEU A 447 -18.45 3.88 -2.08
CA LEU A 447 -17.72 4.04 -3.33
C LEU A 447 -16.22 4.21 -3.11
N ASN A 448 -15.81 5.04 -2.15
CA ASN A 448 -14.41 5.22 -1.83
C ASN A 448 -13.83 3.92 -1.28
N ARG A 449 -14.53 3.25 -0.36
CA ARG A 449 -14.07 2.02 0.28
C ARG A 449 -13.92 0.86 -0.71
N TYR A 450 -14.97 0.59 -1.50
CA TYR A 450 -15.05 -0.63 -2.31
C TYR A 450 -14.80 -0.40 -3.80
N CYS A 451 -15.11 0.78 -4.36
CA CYS A 451 -15.04 1.00 -5.81
C CYS A 451 -13.76 1.74 -6.25
N TYR A 452 -13.15 2.57 -5.39
CA TYR A 452 -12.01 3.43 -5.77
C TYR A 452 -10.86 2.67 -6.43
N ARG A 453 -10.43 1.54 -5.83
CA ARG A 453 -9.25 0.77 -6.28
C ARG A 453 -9.32 0.39 -7.76
N CYS A 454 -10.51 0.05 -8.26
CA CYS A 454 -10.75 -0.39 -9.63
C CYS A 454 -11.24 0.75 -10.55
N HIS A 455 -12.03 1.70 -10.04
CA HIS A 455 -12.69 2.72 -10.87
C HIS A 455 -11.97 4.07 -10.86
N SER A 456 -11.67 4.62 -9.68
CA SER A 456 -11.02 5.93 -9.56
C SER A 456 -9.53 5.93 -9.83
N SER A 457 -8.93 4.75 -10.03
CA SER A 457 -7.58 4.69 -10.59
C SER A 457 -7.54 4.40 -12.08
N VAL A 458 -8.67 4.10 -12.74
CA VAL A 458 -8.65 3.58 -14.13
C VAL A 458 -9.74 4.15 -15.05
N VAL A 459 -11.00 4.22 -14.59
CA VAL A 459 -12.18 4.46 -15.45
C VAL A 459 -12.81 5.83 -15.22
N TYR A 460 -13.18 6.17 -13.98
CA TYR A 460 -13.89 7.41 -13.65
C TYR A 460 -13.73 7.80 -12.17
N ASN A 461 -13.94 9.09 -11.86
CA ASN A 461 -13.84 9.60 -10.50
C ASN A 461 -15.05 9.19 -9.64
N VAL A 462 -14.87 8.42 -8.58
CA VAL A 462 -15.98 8.11 -7.65
C VAL A 462 -16.34 9.30 -6.76
N PHE A 463 -15.46 10.30 -6.67
CA PHE A 463 -15.72 11.56 -6.00
C PHE A 463 -16.52 12.55 -6.87
N ASP A 464 -16.81 12.19 -8.11
CA ASP A 464 -17.68 12.94 -9.00
C ASP A 464 -19.06 12.27 -9.07
N ARG A 465 -20.10 12.98 -8.59
CA ARG A 465 -21.45 12.43 -8.51
C ARG A 465 -22.04 12.24 -9.91
N GLU A 466 -21.75 13.15 -10.84
CA GLU A 466 -22.20 13.05 -12.24
C GLU A 466 -21.65 11.76 -12.89
N ALA A 467 -20.35 11.52 -12.73
CA ALA A 467 -19.71 10.31 -13.24
C ALA A 467 -20.34 9.03 -12.64
N VAL A 468 -20.52 8.98 -11.32
CA VAL A 468 -21.16 7.83 -10.65
C VAL A 468 -22.59 7.63 -11.12
N SER A 469 -23.35 8.71 -11.29
CA SER A 469 -24.72 8.68 -11.80
C SER A 469 -24.77 8.06 -13.20
N GLY A 470 -23.82 8.42 -14.09
CA GLY A 470 -23.69 7.84 -15.43
C GLY A 470 -23.40 6.33 -15.43
N TYR A 471 -22.73 5.80 -14.40
CA TYR A 471 -22.43 4.37 -14.26
C TYR A 471 -23.41 3.59 -13.37
N ARG A 472 -24.37 4.26 -12.71
CA ARG A 472 -25.22 3.65 -11.67
C ARG A 472 -25.98 2.41 -12.14
N GLY A 473 -26.42 2.37 -13.40
CA GLY A 473 -27.16 1.23 -13.95
C GLY A 473 -26.32 -0.04 -14.09
N GLN A 474 -24.99 0.07 -14.11
CA GLN A 474 -24.08 -1.07 -14.25
C GLN A 474 -23.62 -1.64 -12.90
N ILE A 475 -23.65 -0.85 -11.83
CA ILE A 475 -23.08 -1.23 -10.53
C ILE A 475 -23.86 -2.39 -9.88
N PRO A 476 -25.21 -2.40 -9.78
CA PRO A 476 -25.96 -3.48 -9.14
C PRO A 476 -25.64 -4.86 -9.72
N GLY A 477 -25.62 -4.95 -11.05
CA GLY A 477 -25.29 -6.18 -11.77
C GLY A 477 -23.86 -6.67 -11.58
N ARG A 478 -22.98 -5.89 -10.95
CA ARG A 478 -21.59 -6.27 -10.64
C ARG A 478 -21.38 -6.59 -9.17
N VAL A 479 -22.14 -5.98 -8.26
CA VAL A 479 -22.02 -6.23 -6.82
C VAL A 479 -22.93 -7.37 -6.33
N VAL A 480 -23.99 -7.70 -7.08
CA VAL A 480 -24.94 -8.78 -6.75
C VAL A 480 -24.72 -10.04 -7.59
N ASN A 481 -24.22 -9.91 -8.82
CA ASN A 481 -24.16 -11.03 -9.75
C ASN A 481 -23.01 -11.99 -9.41
N ILE A 482 -23.36 -13.07 -8.73
CA ILE A 482 -22.43 -14.14 -8.35
C ILE A 482 -22.22 -15.19 -9.44
N SER A 483 -23.02 -15.18 -10.51
CA SER A 483 -22.90 -16.14 -11.62
C SER A 483 -21.95 -15.67 -12.71
N GLN A 484 -21.72 -14.37 -12.82
CA GLN A 484 -20.71 -13.76 -13.71
C GLN A 484 -19.57 -13.19 -12.89
N SER A 485 -18.83 -14.11 -12.29
CA SER A 485 -17.67 -13.76 -11.49
C SER A 485 -16.74 -12.77 -12.16
N GLU A 486 -16.57 -12.88 -13.48
CA GLU A 486 -15.74 -12.02 -14.33
C GLU A 486 -16.11 -10.55 -14.38
N LYS A 487 -17.24 -10.16 -13.80
CA LYS A 487 -17.70 -8.77 -13.74
C LYS A 487 -17.89 -8.28 -12.31
N TRP A 488 -17.51 -9.07 -11.32
CA TRP A 488 -17.79 -8.77 -9.91
C TRP A 488 -17.07 -7.51 -9.42
N MET A 489 -17.76 -6.71 -8.61
CA MET A 489 -17.17 -5.65 -7.79
C MET A 489 -17.47 -5.80 -6.28
N PRO A 490 -16.53 -5.47 -5.38
CA PRO A 490 -15.13 -5.14 -5.65
C PRO A 490 -14.31 -6.38 -6.04
N GLN A 491 -13.16 -6.19 -6.70
CA GLN A 491 -12.36 -7.30 -7.23
C GLN A 491 -11.60 -8.08 -6.17
N ASP A 492 -11.37 -7.50 -5.00
CA ASP A 492 -10.45 -8.01 -3.99
C ASP A 492 -11.15 -8.57 -2.74
N ARG A 493 -12.48 -8.46 -2.64
CA ARG A 493 -13.29 -8.96 -1.51
C ARG A 493 -14.78 -9.08 -1.82
N ILE A 494 -15.52 -9.75 -0.94
CA ILE A 494 -16.99 -9.76 -0.98
C ILE A 494 -17.50 -8.43 -0.41
N PHE A 495 -18.48 -7.81 -1.09
CA PHE A 495 -19.16 -6.64 -0.54
C PHE A 495 -19.99 -7.08 0.68
N PRO A 496 -19.82 -6.47 1.87
CA PRO A 496 -20.56 -6.89 3.06
C PRO A 496 -22.08 -6.79 2.87
N GLY A 497 -22.80 -7.87 3.20
CA GLY A 497 -24.24 -7.96 2.96
C GLY A 497 -24.62 -8.53 1.59
N LEU A 498 -23.68 -9.13 0.85
CA LEU A 498 -24.05 -10.01 -0.24
C LEU A 498 -24.36 -11.41 0.31
N GLU A 499 -25.64 -11.78 0.27
CA GLU A 499 -26.14 -13.11 0.61
C GLU A 499 -26.53 -13.89 -0.65
N ILE A 500 -26.93 -15.15 -0.49
CA ILE A 500 -27.40 -16.01 -1.59
C ILE A 500 -28.82 -16.44 -1.27
N ASP A 501 -29.74 -16.24 -2.22
CA ASP A 501 -31.07 -16.85 -2.20
C ASP A 501 -30.92 -18.37 -2.25
N GLN A 502 -31.34 -19.04 -1.17
CA GLN A 502 -31.23 -20.50 -1.07
C GLN A 502 -32.10 -21.25 -2.07
N THR A 503 -33.13 -20.61 -2.62
CA THR A 503 -34.07 -21.20 -3.58
C THR A 503 -33.57 -21.07 -5.01
N HIS A 504 -33.05 -19.89 -5.37
CA HIS A 504 -32.69 -19.56 -6.75
C HIS A 504 -31.19 -19.55 -7.02
N GLY A 505 -30.35 -19.62 -5.99
CA GLY A 505 -28.89 -19.55 -6.11
C GLY A 505 -28.38 -18.20 -6.62
N THR A 506 -29.20 -17.14 -6.51
CA THR A 506 -28.87 -15.78 -6.94
C THR A 506 -28.36 -14.95 -5.77
N GLY A 507 -27.51 -13.95 -6.03
CA GLY A 507 -27.10 -12.99 -5.01
C GLY A 507 -28.29 -12.16 -4.52
N VAL A 508 -28.38 -11.94 -3.22
CA VAL A 508 -29.40 -11.11 -2.57
C VAL A 508 -28.70 -10.03 -1.74
N PRO A 509 -29.01 -8.75 -1.96
CA PRO A 509 -28.43 -7.69 -1.17
C PRO A 509 -29.15 -7.54 0.18
N THR A 510 -28.38 -7.59 1.27
CA THR A 510 -28.79 -7.34 2.65
C THR A 510 -27.85 -6.31 3.30
N GLY A 511 -28.20 -5.84 4.51
CA GLY A 511 -27.34 -4.97 5.32
C GLY A 511 -26.70 -3.80 4.54
N ASN A 512 -25.37 -3.75 4.57
CA ASN A 512 -24.56 -2.69 3.93
C ASN A 512 -24.71 -2.68 2.40
N LEU A 513 -24.77 -3.84 1.74
CA LEU A 513 -24.96 -3.90 0.30
C LEU A 513 -26.35 -3.38 -0.10
N LYS A 514 -27.39 -3.75 0.66
CA LYS A 514 -28.73 -3.21 0.43
C LYS A 514 -28.76 -1.69 0.60
N GLU A 515 -28.19 -1.17 1.69
CA GLU A 515 -28.11 0.28 1.92
C GLU A 515 -27.38 0.98 0.76
N PHE A 516 -26.24 0.45 0.31
CA PHE A 516 -25.51 0.99 -0.83
C PHE A 516 -26.35 1.03 -2.10
N LEU A 517 -27.06 -0.06 -2.43
CA LEU A 517 -27.89 -0.14 -3.63
C LEU A 517 -29.13 0.77 -3.55
N ASP A 518 -29.75 0.88 -2.38
CA ASP A 518 -30.87 1.79 -2.14
C ASP A 518 -30.42 3.26 -2.33
N LEU A 519 -29.27 3.63 -1.78
CA LEU A 519 -28.68 4.96 -1.95
C LEU A 519 -28.32 5.24 -3.42
N LEU A 520 -27.77 4.24 -4.11
CA LEU A 520 -27.42 4.36 -5.52
C LEU A 520 -28.66 4.57 -6.41
N ALA A 521 -29.77 3.88 -6.10
CA ALA A 521 -31.04 4.03 -6.81
C ALA A 521 -31.68 5.42 -6.61
N GLN A 522 -31.36 6.11 -5.52
CA GLN A 522 -31.84 7.46 -5.23
C GLN A 522 -31.08 8.55 -6.00
N LEU A 523 -29.93 8.23 -6.62
CA LEU A 523 -29.24 9.17 -7.49
C LEU A 523 -30.10 9.48 -8.71
N GLN A 524 -30.75 10.64 -8.71
CA GLN A 524 -31.37 11.20 -9.90
C GLN A 524 -30.30 11.49 -10.96
N PRO A 525 -30.58 11.26 -12.26
CA PRO A 525 -29.67 11.58 -13.35
C PRO A 525 -29.41 13.09 -13.47
#